data_AF-A0A9P1FF97-F1
#
_entry.id   AF-A0A9P1FF97-F1
#
_cell.length_a   1.000
_cell.length_b   1.000
_cell.length_c   1.000
_cell.angle_alpha   90.00
_cell.angle_beta   90.00
_cell.angle_gamma   90.00
#
_symmetry.space_group_name_H-M   'P 1'
#
loop_
_entity.id
_entity.type
_entity.pdbx_description
1 polymer ?
#
loop_
_entity_poly.entity_id
_entity_poly.type
_entity_poly.pdbx_seq_one_letter_code
_entity_poly.pdbx_strand_id
1 'polypeptide(L)'
;MRAVAVPPDLVTVNAAIAACSLRGRWTESLGLLAQLAEGSLGDVITVGSTVMACQKSGHWEVALALLRFAAGASIELSVTACNAAVSTCEKAAQWEAAVALLVAMEEAILDSDCITYNAVIGACDKGLQWLMALQLLRRMTEIQLQHDRISFYTAIHACESCGNWPSAQELLAEMLELGIQDGLGADNLNRREYLHAFQAGDPIDCFKHVVLLSFWQRLAVAGDPLTFVDAHAGAGVYDLLQGAATFHRNYQDGIQHLDAIANEHNCTTVVMRYLQSLRYFNRQKHVEGGHTAWPDQLRFYLGSSGLLNLWLRPQDKAVYFEASDSVMQHLKQHLGGVDVSTRGHCAELRLLQADSYRWLLDMNETEAFGRGLVLLDPPYDSVNSYHVWNLFIIKHIRHTWPLTSVALWYPIIDSSQTENFHTRLAELGEDILVAEIEVERPHEQQQSSAGMALLAAPPELEHVLECELSALAQMLASSILAGPYQRNVRASVFWLRDKKVAAGQSL
;
A
#
# COMPACT_ATOMS: atom_id res chain seq x y z
N MET A 1 22.62 30.70 54.53
CA MET A 1 23.41 29.56 54.03
C MET A 1 23.49 29.70 52.52
N ARG A 2 24.68 29.97 51.97
CA ARG A 2 24.91 29.90 50.51
C ARG A 2 24.68 28.44 50.11
N ALA A 3 23.76 28.20 49.18
CA ALA A 3 23.60 26.88 48.58
C ALA A 3 24.95 26.50 47.96
N VAL A 4 25.60 25.49 48.52
CA VAL A 4 26.78 24.89 47.91
C VAL A 4 26.26 24.20 46.66
N ALA A 5 26.49 24.81 45.50
CA ALA A 5 26.22 24.17 44.22
C ALA A 5 27.18 22.97 44.11
N VAL A 6 26.65 21.78 44.38
CA VAL A 6 27.37 20.53 44.10
C VAL A 6 27.39 20.41 42.58
N PRO A 7 28.56 20.39 41.92
CA PRO A 7 28.62 20.20 40.49
C PRO A 7 27.97 18.86 40.14
N PRO A 8 27.05 18.82 39.15
CA PRO A 8 26.39 17.58 38.78
C PRO A 8 27.43 16.55 38.34
N ASP A 9 27.30 15.33 38.87
CA ASP A 9 28.15 14.22 38.46
C ASP A 9 27.74 13.70 37.07
N LEU A 10 28.64 12.93 36.43
CA LEU A 10 28.45 12.40 35.08
C LEU A 10 27.14 11.59 34.93
N VAL A 11 26.73 10.89 35.99
CA VAL A 11 25.50 10.09 36.03
C VAL A 11 24.26 10.99 35.92
N THR A 12 24.23 12.10 36.67
CA THR A 12 23.12 13.05 36.66
C THR A 12 22.98 13.72 35.29
N VAL A 13 24.10 14.07 34.65
CA VAL A 13 24.08 14.71 33.33
C VAL A 13 23.68 13.71 32.23
N ASN A 14 24.18 12.46 32.27
CA ASN A 14 23.76 11.41 31.33
C ASN A 14 22.24 11.16 31.40
N ALA A 15 21.65 11.15 32.60
CA ALA A 15 20.20 11.00 32.76
C ALA A 15 19.41 12.18 32.18
N ALA A 16 19.89 13.42 32.37
CA ALA A 16 19.27 14.61 31.80
C ALA A 16 19.33 14.63 30.26
N ILE A 17 20.49 14.28 29.69
CA ILE A 17 20.68 14.18 28.24
C ILE A 17 19.83 13.05 27.63
N ALA A 18 19.72 11.90 28.31
CA ALA A 18 18.80 10.83 27.90
C ALA A 18 17.34 11.32 27.88
N ALA A 19 16.90 12.11 28.87
CA ALA A 19 15.57 12.70 28.88
C ALA A 19 15.36 13.72 27.73
N CYS A 20 16.37 14.53 27.41
CA CYS A 20 16.36 15.42 26.24
C CYS A 20 16.24 14.64 24.93
N SER A 21 16.92 13.49 24.81
CA SER A 21 16.83 12.60 23.65
C SER A 21 15.42 12.02 23.45
N LEU A 22 14.68 11.77 24.53
CA LEU A 22 13.31 11.26 24.43
C LEU A 22 12.37 12.28 23.76
N ARG A 23 12.61 13.58 23.98
CA ARG A 23 11.79 14.69 23.47
C ARG A 23 12.40 15.45 22.28
N GLY A 24 13.52 14.98 21.72
CA GLY A 24 14.19 15.63 20.58
C GLY A 24 14.75 17.02 20.87
N ARG A 25 15.04 17.36 22.14
CA ARG A 25 15.55 18.69 22.54
C ARG A 25 17.07 18.76 22.39
N TRP A 26 17.54 18.83 21.15
CA TRP A 26 18.97 18.76 20.82
C TRP A 26 19.79 19.94 21.36
N THR A 27 19.25 21.15 21.37
CA THR A 27 19.96 22.36 21.86
C THR A 27 20.28 22.28 23.34
N GLU A 28 19.33 21.78 24.14
CA GLU A 28 19.52 21.58 25.58
C GLU A 28 20.47 20.43 25.86
N SER A 29 20.37 19.34 25.09
CA SER A 29 21.30 18.22 25.17
C SER A 29 22.74 18.68 24.89
N LEU A 30 22.94 19.52 23.87
CA LEU A 30 24.23 20.07 23.50
C LEU A 30 24.75 21.09 24.54
N GLY A 31 23.85 21.89 25.13
CA GLY A 31 24.20 22.78 26.24
C GLY A 31 24.66 22.02 27.49
N LEU A 32 24.02 20.90 27.81
CA LEU A 32 24.42 20.02 28.92
C LEU A 32 25.75 19.31 28.62
N LEU A 33 25.98 18.90 27.37
CA LEU A 33 27.26 18.33 26.93
C LEU A 33 28.41 19.35 27.03
N ALA A 34 28.17 20.60 26.64
CA ALA A 34 29.16 21.67 26.72
C ALA A 34 29.55 22.00 28.17
N GLN A 35 28.58 21.94 29.11
CA GLN A 35 28.85 22.13 30.54
C GLN A 35 29.71 21.01 31.15
N LEU A 36 29.64 19.79 30.61
CA LEU A 36 30.53 18.69 31.01
C LEU A 36 31.95 18.87 30.47
N ALA A 37 32.10 19.36 29.24
CA ALA A 37 33.40 19.54 28.57
C ALA A 37 34.37 20.48 29.32
N GLU A 38 33.85 21.34 30.22
CA GLU A 38 34.66 22.19 31.11
C GLU A 38 35.35 21.41 32.25
N GLY A 39 35.05 20.11 32.45
CA GLY A 39 35.64 19.29 33.51
C GLY A 39 35.84 17.78 33.21
N SER A 40 35.23 17.24 32.16
CA SER A 40 35.41 15.86 31.65
C SER A 40 35.00 15.79 30.18
N LEU A 41 35.64 14.96 29.35
CA LEU A 41 35.38 14.91 27.90
C LEU A 41 34.00 14.33 27.50
N GLY A 42 33.13 13.99 28.45
CA GLY A 42 31.92 13.22 28.19
C GLY A 42 32.25 11.76 27.86
N ASP A 43 31.25 10.89 27.95
CA ASP A 43 31.40 9.46 27.63
C ASP A 43 30.57 9.07 26.40
N VAL A 44 30.70 7.81 25.98
CA VAL A 44 29.99 7.22 24.84
C VAL A 44 28.47 7.40 24.96
N ILE A 45 27.94 7.37 26.18
CA ILE A 45 26.50 7.48 26.47
C ILE A 45 26.04 8.94 26.27
N THR A 46 26.84 9.91 26.72
CA THR A 46 26.56 11.34 26.58
C THR A 46 26.49 11.77 25.11
N VAL A 47 27.46 11.33 24.30
CA VAL A 47 27.52 11.62 22.86
C VAL A 47 26.39 10.90 22.12
N GLY A 48 26.20 9.59 22.38
CA GLY A 48 25.15 8.81 21.71
C GLY A 48 23.74 9.35 21.96
N SER A 49 23.45 9.73 23.21
CA SER A 49 22.14 10.30 23.56
C SER A 49 21.89 11.68 22.96
N THR A 50 22.95 12.48 22.78
CA THR A 50 22.85 13.78 22.09
C THR A 50 22.62 13.60 20.59
N VAL A 51 23.30 12.64 19.95
CA VAL A 51 23.07 12.29 18.54
C VAL A 51 21.65 11.77 18.31
N MET A 52 21.11 10.95 19.21
CA MET A 52 19.69 10.53 19.17
C MET A 52 18.72 11.71 19.30
N ALA A 53 19.05 12.72 20.12
CA ALA A 53 18.24 13.94 20.20
C ALA A 53 18.22 14.70 18.86
N CYS A 54 19.38 14.81 18.20
CA CYS A 54 19.51 15.37 16.84
C CYS A 54 18.71 14.57 15.80
N GLN A 55 18.66 13.24 15.93
CA GLN A 55 17.90 12.38 15.03
C GLN A 55 16.40 12.63 15.06
N LYS A 56 15.83 12.88 16.23
CA LYS A 56 14.41 13.22 16.36
C LYS A 56 14.07 14.61 15.85
N SER A 57 15.05 15.51 15.78
CA SER A 57 14.88 16.90 15.37
C SER A 57 15.40 17.21 13.96
N GLY A 58 16.01 16.23 13.27
CA GLY A 58 16.41 16.33 11.86
C GLY A 58 17.71 17.10 11.60
N HIS A 59 18.51 17.38 12.63
CA HIS A 59 19.73 18.19 12.51
C HIS A 59 20.97 17.32 12.25
N TRP A 60 21.15 16.90 10.99
CA TRP A 60 22.23 16.01 10.57
C TRP A 60 23.63 16.65 10.71
N GLU A 61 23.77 17.95 10.42
CA GLU A 61 25.06 18.66 10.53
C GLU A 61 25.62 18.62 11.96
N VAL A 62 24.73 18.82 12.94
CA VAL A 62 25.07 18.80 14.36
C VAL A 62 25.43 17.39 14.81
N ALA A 63 24.69 16.39 14.34
CA ALA A 63 24.99 14.98 14.63
C ALA A 63 26.39 14.58 14.12
N LEU A 64 26.75 14.96 12.89
CA LEU A 64 28.08 14.68 12.32
C LEU A 64 29.20 15.47 13.00
N ALA A 65 28.95 16.74 13.34
CA ALA A 65 29.92 17.54 14.08
C ALA A 65 30.23 16.95 15.46
N LEU A 66 29.21 16.42 16.15
CA LEU A 66 29.37 15.73 17.43
C LEU A 66 30.17 14.44 17.31
N LEU A 67 29.94 13.64 16.27
CA LEU A 67 30.73 12.42 16.03
C LEU A 67 32.20 12.75 15.71
N ARG A 68 32.46 13.79 14.91
CA ARG A 68 33.82 14.28 14.63
C ARG A 68 34.52 14.79 15.89
N PHE A 69 33.79 15.52 16.74
CA PHE A 69 34.30 15.99 18.03
C PHE A 69 34.67 14.81 18.93
N ALA A 70 33.79 13.80 19.05
CA ALA A 70 34.04 12.62 19.85
C ALA A 70 35.25 11.82 19.35
N ALA A 71 35.40 11.65 18.03
CA ALA A 71 36.57 11.02 17.43
C ALA A 71 37.87 11.80 17.71
N GLY A 72 37.85 13.13 17.58
CA GLY A 72 39.00 14.00 17.89
C GLY A 72 39.37 14.03 19.38
N ALA A 73 38.38 13.83 20.25
CA ALA A 73 38.53 13.72 21.70
C ALA A 73 38.92 12.30 22.18
N SER A 74 39.15 11.35 21.26
CA SER A 74 39.44 9.94 21.57
C SER A 74 38.34 9.25 22.40
N ILE A 75 37.09 9.65 22.22
CA ILE A 75 35.92 8.99 22.81
C ILE A 75 35.50 7.86 21.86
N GLU A 76 35.37 6.64 22.39
CA GLU A 76 34.90 5.49 21.60
C GLU A 76 33.50 5.75 21.04
N LEU A 77 33.35 5.66 19.72
CA LEU A 77 32.05 5.77 19.07
C LEU A 77 31.31 4.44 19.19
N SER A 78 29.99 4.51 19.43
CA SER A 78 29.12 3.33 19.40
C SER A 78 28.42 3.20 18.05
N VAL A 79 28.20 1.96 17.61
CA VAL A 79 27.43 1.65 16.39
C VAL A 79 26.04 2.30 16.44
N THR A 80 25.41 2.35 17.62
CA THR A 80 24.09 2.98 17.80
C THR A 80 24.11 4.49 17.55
N ALA A 81 25.15 5.20 18.02
CA ALA A 81 25.31 6.63 17.76
C ALA A 81 25.56 6.91 16.27
N CYS A 82 26.40 6.10 15.62
CA CYS A 82 26.65 6.21 14.19
C CYS A 82 25.40 5.89 13.36
N ASN A 83 24.64 4.83 13.69
CA ASN A 83 23.38 4.50 13.02
C ASN A 83 22.34 5.62 13.14
N ALA A 84 22.24 6.24 14.33
CA ALA A 84 21.36 7.39 14.53
C ALA A 84 21.76 8.58 13.63
N ALA A 85 23.07 8.86 13.49
CA ALA A 85 23.57 9.90 12.60
C ALA A 85 23.34 9.57 11.11
N VAL A 86 23.63 8.34 10.66
CA VAL A 86 23.33 7.90 9.28
C VAL A 86 21.83 8.05 8.98
N SER A 87 20.95 7.66 9.91
CA SER A 87 19.50 7.84 9.77
C SER A 87 19.09 9.32 9.67
N THR A 88 19.83 10.25 10.30
CA THR A 88 19.60 11.69 10.10
C THR A 88 19.99 12.15 8.70
N CYS A 89 21.12 11.67 8.18
CA CYS A 89 21.58 11.96 6.82
C CYS A 89 20.60 11.41 5.78
N GLU A 90 20.07 10.22 6.01
CA GLU A 90 19.03 9.61 5.19
C GLU A 90 17.76 10.47 5.14
N LYS A 91 17.28 10.98 6.29
CA LYS A 91 16.12 11.89 6.30
C LYS A 91 16.38 13.22 5.59
N ALA A 92 17.61 13.67 5.58
CA ALA A 92 18.03 14.92 4.95
C ALA A 92 18.54 14.76 3.50
N ALA A 93 18.44 13.55 2.92
CA ALA A 93 18.94 13.21 1.59
C ALA A 93 20.44 13.53 1.36
N GLN A 94 21.25 13.52 2.43
CA GLN A 94 22.69 13.80 2.37
C GLN A 94 23.49 12.50 2.20
N TRP A 95 23.51 11.98 0.98
CA TRP A 95 24.13 10.69 0.68
C TRP A 95 25.66 10.72 0.81
N GLU A 96 26.33 11.82 0.45
CA GLU A 96 27.79 11.95 0.57
C GLU A 96 28.23 11.84 2.03
N ALA A 97 27.47 12.48 2.92
CA ALA A 97 27.74 12.46 4.34
C ALA A 97 27.47 11.08 4.96
N ALA A 98 26.42 10.39 4.50
CA ALA A 98 26.10 9.03 4.93
C ALA A 98 27.18 8.02 4.51
N VAL A 99 27.65 8.10 3.25
CA VAL A 99 28.73 7.23 2.73
C VAL A 99 30.06 7.54 3.42
N ALA A 100 30.40 8.81 3.62
CA ALA A 100 31.63 9.19 4.33
C ALA A 100 31.63 8.69 5.78
N LEU A 101 30.47 8.66 6.43
CA LEU A 101 30.33 8.13 7.79
C LEU A 101 30.48 6.60 7.82
N LEU A 102 29.96 5.88 6.83
CA LEU A 102 30.17 4.43 6.69
C LEU A 102 31.66 4.09 6.54
N VAL A 103 32.38 4.81 5.67
CA VAL A 103 33.84 4.63 5.51
C VAL A 103 34.58 4.90 6.81
N ALA A 104 34.21 5.96 7.54
CA ALA A 104 34.82 6.27 8.83
C ALA A 104 34.54 5.19 9.89
N MET A 105 33.38 4.53 9.85
CA MET A 105 33.08 3.38 10.73
C MET A 105 33.96 2.18 10.39
N GLU A 106 34.16 1.88 9.10
CA GLU A 106 35.03 0.80 8.65
C GLU A 106 36.50 1.05 9.03
N GLU A 107 37.00 2.28 8.88
CA GLU A 107 38.35 2.68 9.30
C GLU A 107 38.55 2.59 10.82
N ALA A 108 37.50 2.85 11.59
CA ALA A 108 37.48 2.71 13.05
C ALA A 108 37.28 1.26 13.52
N ILE A 109 37.16 0.29 12.62
CA ILE A 109 36.90 -1.13 12.92
C ILE A 109 35.62 -1.28 13.78
N LEU A 110 34.59 -0.51 13.44
CA LEU A 110 33.25 -0.66 14.01
C LEU A 110 32.46 -1.60 13.12
N ASP A 111 31.88 -2.66 13.72
CA ASP A 111 31.05 -3.62 13.00
C ASP A 111 29.75 -2.96 12.53
N SER A 112 29.76 -2.43 11.30
CA SER A 112 28.56 -1.94 10.64
C SER A 112 27.57 -3.08 10.43
N ASP A 113 26.31 -2.86 10.80
CA ASP A 113 25.25 -3.85 10.69
C ASP A 113 24.35 -3.57 9.47
N CYS A 114 23.36 -4.45 9.26
CA CYS A 114 22.38 -4.29 8.20
C CYS A 114 21.61 -2.95 8.32
N ILE A 115 21.39 -2.46 9.55
CA ILE A 115 20.71 -1.18 9.78
C ILE A 115 21.56 -0.02 9.25
N THR A 116 22.88 -0.03 9.50
CA THR A 116 23.81 0.97 8.96
C THR A 116 23.70 1.02 7.44
N TYR A 117 23.88 -0.12 6.77
CA TYR A 117 23.88 -0.20 5.32
C TYR A 117 22.53 0.21 4.71
N ASN A 118 21.41 -0.25 5.28
CA ASN A 118 20.07 0.13 4.82
C ASN A 118 19.82 1.64 4.88
N ALA A 119 20.29 2.30 5.95
CA ALA A 119 20.16 3.74 6.09
C ALA A 119 21.06 4.51 5.11
N VAL A 120 22.26 4.00 4.78
CA VAL A 120 23.11 4.62 3.73
C VAL A 120 22.51 4.41 2.35
N ILE A 121 22.02 3.21 2.02
CA ILE A 121 21.34 2.91 0.75
C ILE A 121 20.10 3.81 0.60
N GLY A 122 19.30 3.96 1.66
CA GLY A 122 18.15 4.88 1.69
C GLY A 122 18.54 6.37 1.54
N ALA A 123 19.73 6.78 2.01
CA ALA A 123 20.25 8.11 1.76
C ALA A 123 20.63 8.29 0.27
N CYS A 124 21.27 7.27 -0.33
CA CYS A 124 21.60 7.25 -1.76
C CYS A 124 20.34 7.28 -2.64
N ASP A 125 19.29 6.56 -2.25
CA ASP A 125 17.99 6.59 -2.91
C ASP A 125 17.42 8.01 -2.98
N LYS A 126 17.25 8.67 -1.82
CA LYS A 126 16.76 10.05 -1.75
C LYS A 126 17.70 11.07 -2.42
N GLY A 127 18.99 10.75 -2.49
CA GLY A 127 20.01 11.52 -3.21
C GLY A 127 20.10 11.22 -4.71
N LEU A 128 19.23 10.36 -5.26
CA LEU A 128 19.21 9.94 -6.67
C LEU A 128 20.54 9.31 -7.15
N GLN A 129 21.23 8.61 -6.25
CA GLN A 129 22.50 7.92 -6.53
C GLN A 129 22.32 6.39 -6.61
N TRP A 130 21.55 5.94 -7.59
CA TRP A 130 21.26 4.51 -7.77
C TRP A 130 22.52 3.63 -7.90
N LEU A 131 23.56 4.11 -8.60
CA LEU A 131 24.79 3.33 -8.79
C LEU A 131 25.51 3.07 -7.46
N MET A 132 25.49 4.07 -6.56
CA MET A 132 26.07 3.94 -5.22
C MET A 132 25.24 2.99 -4.37
N ALA A 133 23.91 3.07 -4.44
CA ALA A 133 23.02 2.12 -3.77
C ALA A 133 23.30 0.66 -4.17
N LEU A 134 23.52 0.39 -5.47
CA LEU A 134 23.90 -0.93 -5.96
C LEU A 134 25.28 -1.38 -5.48
N GLN A 135 26.26 -0.48 -5.48
CA GLN A 135 27.60 -0.78 -4.99
C GLN A 135 27.58 -1.14 -3.51
N LEU A 136 26.80 -0.42 -2.70
CA LEU A 136 26.62 -0.70 -1.28
C LEU A 136 25.92 -2.04 -1.03
N LEU A 137 24.90 -2.37 -1.82
CA LEU A 137 24.21 -3.66 -1.72
C LEU A 137 25.14 -4.84 -2.04
N ARG A 138 25.99 -4.70 -3.07
CA ARG A 138 27.04 -5.68 -3.40
C ARG A 138 28.11 -5.76 -2.31
N ARG A 139 28.46 -4.63 -1.73
CA ARG A 139 29.43 -4.56 -0.63
C ARG A 139 28.95 -5.36 0.58
N MET A 140 27.65 -5.32 0.91
CA MET A 140 27.07 -6.17 1.97
C MET A 140 27.33 -7.66 1.71
N THR A 141 27.24 -8.11 0.45
CA THR A 141 27.54 -9.49 0.05
C THR A 141 29.00 -9.84 0.28
N GLU A 142 29.92 -8.93 -0.07
CA GLU A 142 31.37 -9.12 0.08
C GLU A 142 31.79 -9.26 1.55
N ILE A 143 31.15 -8.53 2.45
CA ILE A 143 31.41 -8.59 3.90
C ILE A 143 30.57 -9.66 4.60
N GLN A 144 29.87 -10.52 3.84
CA GLN A 144 29.02 -11.59 4.35
C GLN A 144 27.91 -11.14 5.30
N LEU A 145 27.43 -9.89 5.16
CA LEU A 145 26.21 -9.47 5.83
C LEU A 145 25.00 -10.12 5.13
N GLN A 146 24.08 -10.64 5.93
CA GLN A 146 22.80 -11.14 5.42
C GLN A 146 21.98 -9.94 4.95
N HIS A 147 21.64 -9.91 3.65
CA HIS A 147 20.68 -8.96 3.14
C HIS A 147 19.31 -9.17 3.79
N ASP A 148 18.65 -8.07 4.14
CA ASP A 148 17.25 -8.11 4.49
C ASP A 148 16.40 -7.50 3.36
N ARG A 149 15.08 -7.60 3.52
CA ARG A 149 14.12 -7.03 2.56
C ARG A 149 14.31 -5.52 2.38
N ILE A 150 14.71 -4.80 3.43
CA ILE A 150 14.87 -3.36 3.38
C ILE A 150 16.08 -3.00 2.49
N SER A 151 17.16 -3.80 2.52
CA SER A 151 18.33 -3.63 1.65
C SER A 151 17.96 -3.67 0.16
N PHE A 152 17.26 -4.72 -0.26
CA PHE A 152 16.84 -4.87 -1.66
C PHE A 152 15.79 -3.83 -2.06
N TYR A 153 14.77 -3.59 -1.23
CA TYR A 153 13.71 -2.62 -1.53
C TYR A 153 14.25 -1.20 -1.72
N THR A 154 15.16 -0.75 -0.84
CA THR A 154 15.75 0.58 -0.93
C THR A 154 16.66 0.73 -2.15
N ALA A 155 17.39 -0.31 -2.53
CA ALA A 155 18.22 -0.31 -3.74
C ALA A 155 17.39 -0.35 -5.05
N ILE A 156 16.30 -1.11 -5.07
CA ILE A 156 15.36 -1.17 -6.19
C ILE A 156 14.68 0.19 -6.39
N HIS A 157 14.19 0.81 -5.31
CA HIS A 157 13.58 2.15 -5.36
C HIS A 157 14.59 3.23 -5.83
N ALA A 158 15.86 3.11 -5.44
CA ALA A 158 16.90 4.00 -5.95
C ALA A 158 17.07 3.89 -7.49
N CYS A 159 17.07 2.66 -8.02
CA CYS A 159 17.13 2.42 -9.46
C CYS A 159 15.90 2.95 -10.20
N GLU A 160 14.72 2.77 -9.61
CA GLU A 160 13.43 3.29 -10.11
C GLU A 160 13.43 4.82 -10.18
N SER A 161 13.81 5.48 -9.08
CA SER A 161 13.84 6.95 -8.96
C SER A 161 14.77 7.61 -9.98
N CYS A 162 15.71 6.86 -10.55
CA CYS A 162 16.62 7.31 -11.60
C CYS A 162 16.30 6.74 -13.00
N GLY A 163 15.20 6.01 -13.15
CA GLY A 163 14.75 5.43 -14.42
C GLY A 163 15.60 4.28 -14.95
N ASN A 164 16.46 3.66 -14.12
CA ASN A 164 17.30 2.53 -14.49
C ASN A 164 16.59 1.19 -14.21
N TRP A 165 15.59 0.91 -15.04
CA TRP A 165 14.74 -0.28 -14.93
C TRP A 165 15.44 -1.64 -15.11
N PRO A 166 16.44 -1.81 -16.00
CA PRO A 166 17.15 -3.08 -16.13
C PRO A 166 17.82 -3.54 -14.84
N SER A 167 18.50 -2.62 -14.13
CA SER A 167 19.17 -2.95 -12.87
C SER A 167 18.18 -3.21 -11.73
N ALA A 168 17.03 -2.54 -11.72
CA ALA A 168 15.95 -2.84 -10.77
C ALA A 168 15.38 -4.26 -10.98
N GLN A 169 15.23 -4.69 -12.24
CA GLN A 169 14.74 -6.02 -12.59
C GLN A 169 15.74 -7.13 -12.21
N GLU A 170 17.04 -6.91 -12.46
CA GLU A 170 18.10 -7.85 -12.08
C GLU A 170 18.16 -8.05 -10.55
N LEU A 171 18.12 -6.95 -9.78
CA LEU A 171 18.08 -7.02 -8.32
C LEU A 171 16.85 -7.76 -7.80
N LEU A 172 15.73 -7.60 -8.51
CA LEU A 172 14.50 -8.24 -8.11
C LEU A 172 14.55 -9.76 -8.36
N ALA A 173 15.10 -10.18 -9.49
CA ALA A 173 15.35 -11.59 -9.76
C ALA A 173 16.28 -12.20 -8.69
N GLU A 174 17.34 -11.47 -8.33
CA GLU A 174 18.29 -11.88 -7.28
C GLU A 174 17.62 -12.03 -5.90
N MET A 175 16.78 -11.08 -5.49
CA MET A 175 16.04 -11.15 -4.22
C MET A 175 15.14 -12.40 -4.17
N LEU A 176 14.47 -12.72 -5.28
CA LEU A 176 13.58 -13.87 -5.41
C LEU A 176 14.34 -15.21 -5.45
N GLU A 177 15.52 -15.25 -6.08
CA GLU A 177 16.40 -16.43 -6.10
C GLU A 177 16.98 -16.75 -4.72
N LEU A 178 17.31 -15.72 -3.94
CA LEU A 178 17.82 -15.87 -2.57
C LEU A 178 16.76 -16.32 -1.56
N GLY A 179 15.49 -16.42 -1.98
CA GLY A 179 14.39 -16.83 -1.11
C GLY A 179 14.15 -15.85 0.04
N ILE A 180 14.62 -14.61 -0.09
CA ILE A 180 14.36 -13.53 0.86
C ILE A 180 12.89 -13.18 0.70
N GLN A 181 12.08 -13.79 1.57
CA GLN A 181 10.65 -13.57 1.57
C GLN A 181 10.39 -12.09 1.84
N ASP A 182 9.67 -11.43 0.93
CA ASP A 182 8.85 -10.30 1.32
C ASP A 182 8.09 -10.75 2.57
N GLY A 183 8.12 -9.99 3.67
CA GLY A 183 7.52 -10.35 4.97
C GLY A 183 5.99 -10.60 4.99
N LEU A 184 5.45 -11.21 3.94
CA LEU A 184 4.14 -11.79 3.71
C LEU A 184 4.00 -13.19 4.35
N GLY A 185 4.96 -13.63 5.16
CA GLY A 185 4.97 -14.94 5.82
C GLY A 185 3.84 -15.14 6.86
N ALA A 186 3.61 -16.41 7.22
CA ALA A 186 2.44 -16.99 7.90
C ALA A 186 1.82 -16.20 9.08
N ASP A 187 2.61 -15.39 9.80
CA ASP A 187 2.11 -14.57 10.92
C ASP A 187 1.37 -13.29 10.48
N ASN A 188 1.68 -12.74 9.29
CA ASN A 188 0.90 -11.65 8.66
C ASN A 188 -0.30 -12.16 7.85
N LEU A 189 -0.28 -13.44 7.44
CA LEU A 189 -1.36 -14.07 6.68
C LEU A 189 -2.67 -14.19 7.49
N ASN A 190 -2.59 -14.44 8.79
CA ASN A 190 -3.75 -14.38 9.70
C ASN A 190 -4.32 -12.96 9.84
N ARG A 191 -3.49 -11.91 9.69
CA ARG A 191 -3.93 -10.50 9.74
C ARG A 191 -4.64 -10.06 8.45
N ARG A 192 -4.31 -10.68 7.31
CA ARG A 192 -4.91 -10.41 5.99
C ARG A 192 -6.29 -11.01 5.81
N GLU A 193 -6.48 -12.25 6.29
CA GLU A 193 -7.81 -12.84 6.49
C GLU A 193 -8.69 -11.98 7.39
N TYR A 194 -8.07 -11.46 8.46
CA TYR A 194 -8.70 -10.52 9.37
C TYR A 194 -9.20 -9.29 8.59
N LEU A 195 -8.30 -8.48 7.99
CA LEU A 195 -8.61 -7.15 7.43
C LEU A 195 -9.67 -7.15 6.31
N HIS A 196 -9.61 -8.06 5.33
CA HIS A 196 -10.62 -8.11 4.26
C HIS A 196 -12.02 -8.45 4.79
N ALA A 197 -12.12 -9.34 5.79
CA ALA A 197 -13.39 -9.64 6.42
C ALA A 197 -13.92 -8.52 7.34
N PHE A 198 -13.05 -7.64 7.88
CA PHE A 198 -13.48 -6.45 8.64
C PHE A 198 -14.09 -5.35 7.79
N GLN A 199 -13.66 -5.23 6.53
CA GLN A 199 -14.08 -4.18 5.61
C GLN A 199 -15.16 -4.65 4.63
N ALA A 200 -15.42 -5.96 4.56
CA ALA A 200 -16.39 -6.56 3.67
C ALA A 200 -17.73 -5.81 3.66
N GLY A 201 -18.04 -5.16 2.54
CA GLY A 201 -19.32 -4.49 2.31
C GLY A 201 -19.45 -3.13 2.98
N ASP A 202 -18.35 -2.54 3.47
CA ASP A 202 -18.34 -1.15 3.89
C ASP A 202 -18.54 -0.17 2.70
N PRO A 203 -18.69 1.14 2.96
CA PRO A 203 -18.85 2.14 1.88
C PRO A 203 -17.72 2.17 0.85
N ILE A 204 -16.48 1.86 1.25
CA ILE A 204 -15.30 1.87 0.37
C ILE A 204 -15.31 0.66 -0.56
N ASP A 205 -15.69 -0.51 -0.05
CA ASP A 205 -15.91 -1.72 -0.83
C ASP A 205 -17.06 -1.53 -1.84
N CYS A 206 -18.15 -0.87 -1.43
CA CYS A 206 -19.25 -0.53 -2.34
C CYS A 206 -18.77 0.36 -3.49
N PHE A 207 -17.97 1.38 -3.19
CA PHE A 207 -17.32 2.23 -4.19
C PHE A 207 -16.45 1.41 -5.15
N LYS A 208 -15.49 0.63 -4.61
CA LYS A 208 -14.57 -0.20 -5.38
C LYS A 208 -15.32 -1.11 -6.36
N HIS A 209 -16.34 -1.80 -5.87
CA HIS A 209 -17.10 -2.74 -6.71
C HIS A 209 -17.99 -2.05 -7.73
N VAL A 210 -18.60 -0.89 -7.43
CA VAL A 210 -19.36 -0.13 -8.44
C VAL A 210 -18.43 0.38 -9.55
N VAL A 211 -17.23 0.88 -9.22
CA VAL A 211 -16.24 1.30 -10.23
C VAL A 211 -15.80 0.11 -11.07
N LEU A 212 -15.41 -1.00 -10.44
CA LEU A 212 -14.97 -2.22 -11.13
C LEU A 212 -16.05 -2.77 -12.09
N LEU A 213 -17.29 -2.88 -11.62
CA LEU A 213 -18.41 -3.39 -12.41
C LEU A 213 -18.78 -2.46 -13.56
N SER A 214 -18.70 -1.14 -13.34
CA SER A 214 -18.91 -0.13 -14.39
C SER A 214 -17.85 -0.26 -15.49
N PHE A 215 -16.59 -0.45 -15.09
CA PHE A 215 -15.48 -0.63 -16.02
C PHE A 215 -15.62 -1.93 -16.81
N TRP A 216 -15.87 -3.04 -16.12
CA TRP A 216 -16.11 -4.34 -16.76
C TRP A 216 -17.26 -4.27 -17.76
N GLN A 217 -18.41 -3.73 -17.36
CA GLN A 217 -19.58 -3.60 -18.24
C GLN A 217 -19.26 -2.76 -19.47
N ARG A 218 -18.48 -1.67 -19.32
CA ARG A 218 -18.08 -0.82 -20.44
C ARG A 218 -17.17 -1.56 -21.42
N LEU A 219 -16.17 -2.29 -20.93
CA LEU A 219 -15.30 -3.10 -21.77
C LEU A 219 -16.06 -4.22 -22.50
N ALA A 220 -17.06 -4.81 -21.86
CA ALA A 220 -17.85 -5.91 -22.41
C ALA A 220 -18.76 -5.49 -23.58
N VAL A 221 -19.08 -4.19 -23.74
CA VAL A 221 -19.94 -3.68 -24.84
C VAL A 221 -19.41 -4.04 -26.22
N ALA A 222 -18.08 -4.09 -26.39
CA ALA A 222 -17.46 -4.42 -27.68
C ALA A 222 -17.74 -5.86 -28.15
N GLY A 223 -18.29 -6.73 -27.30
CA GLY A 223 -18.75 -8.07 -27.69
C GLY A 223 -17.66 -9.14 -27.69
N ASP A 224 -16.40 -8.79 -27.95
CA ASP A 224 -15.29 -9.73 -27.91
C ASP A 224 -15.07 -10.35 -26.51
N PRO A 225 -14.55 -11.58 -26.42
CA PRO A 225 -14.19 -12.22 -25.16
C PRO A 225 -13.23 -11.36 -24.33
N LEU A 226 -13.45 -11.33 -23.01
CA LEU A 226 -12.61 -10.67 -22.05
C LEU A 226 -12.02 -11.66 -21.05
N THR A 227 -10.75 -11.48 -20.70
CA THR A 227 -10.13 -12.17 -19.56
C THR A 227 -10.09 -11.22 -18.36
N PHE A 228 -10.77 -11.59 -17.27
CA PHE A 228 -10.64 -10.90 -15.99
C PHE A 228 -9.56 -11.54 -15.14
N VAL A 229 -8.64 -10.75 -14.59
CA VAL A 229 -7.64 -11.21 -13.63
C VAL A 229 -7.84 -10.46 -12.32
N ASP A 230 -8.06 -11.21 -11.24
CA ASP A 230 -8.08 -10.65 -9.88
C ASP A 230 -6.79 -11.06 -9.17
N ALA A 231 -5.88 -10.10 -9.00
CA ALA A 231 -4.55 -10.34 -8.43
C ALA A 231 -4.59 -10.62 -6.92
N HIS A 232 -5.69 -10.27 -6.24
CA HIS A 232 -5.87 -10.41 -4.80
C HIS A 232 -7.34 -10.76 -4.51
N ALA A 233 -7.76 -11.94 -4.97
CA ALA A 233 -9.16 -12.32 -5.04
C ALA A 233 -9.87 -12.50 -3.68
N GLY A 234 -9.10 -12.67 -2.61
CA GLY A 234 -9.61 -12.93 -1.28
C GLY A 234 -10.45 -14.21 -1.20
N ALA A 235 -11.35 -14.28 -0.22
CA ALA A 235 -12.22 -15.45 -0.01
C ALA A 235 -13.39 -15.53 -1.02
N GLY A 236 -13.56 -14.50 -1.85
CA GLY A 236 -14.65 -14.30 -2.80
C GLY A 236 -16.02 -14.03 -2.19
N VAL A 237 -16.36 -14.70 -1.09
CA VAL A 237 -17.62 -14.55 -0.35
C VAL A 237 -17.34 -14.41 1.15
N TYR A 238 -18.01 -13.47 1.79
CA TYR A 238 -17.85 -13.11 3.20
C TYR A 238 -19.21 -13.21 3.91
N ASP A 239 -19.28 -13.92 5.04
CA ASP A 239 -20.46 -13.94 5.91
C ASP A 239 -20.43 -12.71 6.84
N LEU A 240 -21.37 -11.79 6.66
CA LEU A 240 -21.48 -10.55 7.43
C LEU A 240 -21.96 -10.79 8.87
N LEU A 241 -22.62 -11.93 9.13
CA LEU A 241 -23.22 -12.24 10.44
C LEU A 241 -22.36 -13.21 11.27
N GLN A 242 -21.21 -13.64 10.75
CA GLN A 242 -20.27 -14.52 11.45
C GLN A 242 -18.83 -14.03 11.25
N GLY A 243 -17.91 -14.45 12.14
CA GLY A 243 -16.49 -14.13 12.00
C GLY A 243 -16.14 -12.64 12.16
N ALA A 244 -15.05 -12.22 11.52
CA ALA A 244 -14.45 -10.89 11.67
C ALA A 244 -15.39 -9.72 11.33
N ALA A 245 -16.31 -9.90 10.37
CA ALA A 245 -17.28 -8.86 9.96
C ALA A 245 -18.21 -8.39 11.11
N THR A 246 -18.45 -9.25 12.10
CA THR A 246 -19.36 -8.96 13.23
C THR A 246 -18.81 -7.97 14.26
N PHE A 247 -17.49 -7.75 14.29
CA PHE A 247 -16.84 -6.96 15.33
C PHE A 247 -17.03 -5.45 15.14
N HIS A 248 -16.94 -4.93 13.90
CA HIS A 248 -17.13 -3.50 13.61
C HIS A 248 -18.44 -3.20 12.89
N ARG A 249 -19.07 -4.19 12.24
CA ARG A 249 -20.33 -4.03 11.50
C ARG A 249 -20.32 -2.90 10.47
N ASN A 250 -19.15 -2.60 9.87
CA ASN A 250 -18.98 -1.55 8.87
C ASN A 250 -19.90 -1.72 7.65
N TYR A 251 -20.31 -2.96 7.37
CA TYR A 251 -21.28 -3.30 6.32
C TYR A 251 -22.66 -2.66 6.53
N GLN A 252 -23.02 -2.29 7.77
CA GLN A 252 -24.30 -1.66 8.09
C GLN A 252 -24.43 -0.30 7.41
N ASP A 253 -23.33 0.47 7.40
CA ASP A 253 -23.26 1.80 6.79
C ASP A 253 -22.98 1.75 5.29
N GLY A 254 -22.53 0.60 4.78
CA GLY A 254 -22.30 0.37 3.36
C GLY A 254 -23.45 -0.43 2.75
N ILE A 255 -23.21 -1.71 2.52
CA ILE A 255 -24.07 -2.52 1.67
C ILE A 255 -25.46 -2.79 2.24
N GLN A 256 -25.61 -2.95 3.56
CA GLN A 256 -26.95 -3.15 4.13
C GLN A 256 -27.80 -1.89 4.04
N HIS A 257 -27.19 -0.72 4.27
CA HIS A 257 -27.86 0.56 4.09
C HIS A 257 -28.30 0.74 2.63
N LEU A 258 -27.38 0.53 1.66
CA LEU A 258 -27.70 0.61 0.24
C LEU A 258 -28.84 -0.33 -0.16
N ASP A 259 -28.82 -1.57 0.33
CA ASP A 259 -29.86 -2.56 0.03
C ASP A 259 -31.24 -2.14 0.57
N ALA A 260 -31.28 -1.57 1.78
CA ALA A 260 -32.51 -1.13 2.43
C ALA A 260 -33.19 0.02 1.68
N ILE A 261 -32.41 1.00 1.22
CA ILE A 261 -32.94 2.22 0.57
C ILE A 261 -33.05 2.10 -0.96
N ALA A 262 -32.62 0.98 -1.54
CA ALA A 262 -32.54 0.79 -3.00
C ALA A 262 -33.86 1.07 -3.74
N ASN A 263 -34.99 0.82 -3.09
CA ASN A 263 -36.32 1.04 -3.68
C ASN A 263 -36.83 2.48 -3.50
N GLU A 264 -36.19 3.28 -2.64
CA GLU A 264 -36.58 4.65 -2.30
C GLU A 264 -35.81 5.69 -3.13
N HIS A 265 -34.68 5.29 -3.71
CA HIS A 265 -33.81 6.16 -4.51
C HIS A 265 -33.76 5.71 -5.98
N ASN A 266 -33.58 6.68 -6.88
CA ASN A 266 -33.38 6.40 -8.30
C ASN A 266 -31.95 5.86 -8.50
N CYS A 267 -31.81 4.55 -8.44
CA CYS A 267 -30.54 3.88 -8.61
C CYS A 267 -30.16 3.81 -10.10
N THR A 268 -28.90 4.02 -10.41
CA THR A 268 -28.32 3.79 -11.73
C THR A 268 -28.27 2.31 -12.09
N THR A 269 -28.02 1.99 -13.36
CA THR A 269 -28.14 0.61 -13.85
C THR A 269 -27.07 -0.30 -13.23
N VAL A 270 -25.84 0.17 -13.04
CA VAL A 270 -24.78 -0.65 -12.44
C VAL A 270 -25.03 -0.85 -10.95
N VAL A 271 -25.35 0.20 -10.19
CA VAL A 271 -25.69 0.09 -8.76
C VAL A 271 -26.86 -0.88 -8.53
N MET A 272 -27.93 -0.80 -9.33
CA MET A 272 -29.03 -1.76 -9.23
C MET A 272 -28.60 -3.19 -9.49
N ARG A 273 -27.82 -3.42 -10.56
CA ARG A 273 -27.37 -4.77 -10.91
C ARG A 273 -26.38 -5.32 -9.87
N TYR A 274 -25.57 -4.47 -9.26
CA TYR A 274 -24.70 -4.81 -8.14
C TYR A 274 -25.53 -5.32 -6.95
N LEU A 275 -26.54 -4.56 -6.50
CA LEU A 275 -27.45 -4.99 -5.42
C LEU A 275 -28.23 -6.27 -5.77
N GLN A 276 -28.71 -6.38 -7.02
CA GLN A 276 -29.39 -7.58 -7.50
C GLN A 276 -28.49 -8.82 -7.48
N SER A 277 -27.19 -8.67 -7.76
CA SER A 277 -26.22 -9.77 -7.71
C SER A 277 -26.08 -10.32 -6.29
N LEU A 278 -25.98 -9.43 -5.30
CA LEU A 278 -25.93 -9.79 -3.89
C LEU A 278 -27.23 -10.44 -3.41
N ARG A 279 -28.39 -9.86 -3.75
CA ARG A 279 -29.72 -10.43 -3.45
C ARG A 279 -29.89 -11.81 -4.07
N TYR A 280 -29.46 -12.00 -5.33
CA TYR A 280 -29.52 -13.27 -6.03
C TYR A 280 -28.70 -14.35 -5.31
N PHE A 281 -27.45 -14.04 -4.97
CA PHE A 281 -26.58 -14.98 -4.28
C PHE A 281 -27.12 -15.36 -2.89
N ASN A 282 -27.54 -14.36 -2.11
CA ASN A 282 -28.16 -14.60 -0.80
C ASN A 282 -29.42 -15.47 -0.92
N ARG A 283 -30.22 -15.31 -1.99
CA ARG A 283 -31.38 -16.17 -2.25
C ARG A 283 -30.99 -17.62 -2.44
N GLN A 284 -29.98 -17.87 -3.27
CA GLN A 284 -29.52 -19.23 -3.54
C GLN A 284 -29.05 -19.90 -2.25
N LYS A 285 -28.20 -19.22 -1.47
CA LYS A 285 -27.70 -19.74 -0.20
C LYS A 285 -28.80 -19.96 0.83
N HIS A 286 -29.81 -19.10 0.86
CA HIS A 286 -30.96 -19.23 1.74
C HIS A 286 -31.83 -20.46 1.41
N VAL A 287 -32.05 -20.72 0.12
CA VAL A 287 -32.79 -21.90 -0.36
C VAL A 287 -32.01 -23.19 -0.08
N GLU A 288 -30.69 -23.21 -0.34
CA GLU A 288 -29.80 -24.34 0.01
C GLU A 288 -29.83 -24.67 1.51
N GLY A 289 -29.96 -23.66 2.37
CA GLY A 289 -30.10 -23.81 3.82
C GLY A 289 -31.47 -24.32 4.30
N GLY A 290 -32.42 -24.58 3.40
CA GLY A 290 -33.74 -25.12 3.74
C GLY A 290 -34.69 -24.12 4.40
N HIS A 291 -34.46 -22.82 4.23
CA HIS A 291 -35.28 -21.77 4.84
C HIS A 291 -36.30 -21.21 3.83
N THR A 292 -37.54 -20.99 4.28
CA THR A 292 -38.67 -20.58 3.40
C THR A 292 -39.04 -19.09 3.48
N ALA A 293 -38.62 -18.37 4.52
CA ALA A 293 -38.91 -16.94 4.72
C ALA A 293 -37.71 -16.08 4.33
N TRP A 294 -37.91 -15.03 3.52
CA TRP A 294 -36.81 -14.15 3.10
C TRP A 294 -36.17 -13.47 4.32
N PRO A 295 -34.83 -13.44 4.44
CA PRO A 295 -34.18 -12.76 5.55
C PRO A 295 -34.34 -11.24 5.41
N ASP A 296 -34.54 -10.55 6.55
CA ASP A 296 -34.72 -9.10 6.59
C ASP A 296 -33.47 -8.33 6.15
N GLN A 297 -32.30 -8.99 6.07
CA GLN A 297 -31.00 -8.37 5.75
C GLN A 297 -30.11 -9.31 4.92
N LEU A 298 -29.19 -8.72 4.15
CA LEU A 298 -28.12 -9.46 3.48
C LEU A 298 -27.19 -10.11 4.51
N ARG A 299 -26.94 -11.41 4.35
CA ARG A 299 -25.99 -12.19 5.17
C ARG A 299 -24.64 -12.33 4.50
N PHE A 300 -24.62 -12.63 3.21
CA PHE A 300 -23.38 -12.86 2.47
C PHE A 300 -23.05 -11.65 1.61
N TYR A 301 -21.80 -11.19 1.69
CA TYR A 301 -21.22 -10.20 0.81
C TYR A 301 -20.30 -10.86 -0.21
N LEU A 302 -20.38 -10.42 -1.45
CA LEU A 302 -19.51 -10.88 -2.53
C LEU A 302 -18.37 -9.87 -2.70
N GLY A 303 -17.12 -10.35 -2.61
CA GLY A 303 -15.96 -9.56 -3.01
C GLY A 303 -15.86 -9.43 -4.54
N SER A 304 -14.76 -8.83 -5.03
CA SER A 304 -14.49 -8.62 -6.46
C SER A 304 -14.63 -9.90 -7.28
N SER A 305 -13.95 -10.98 -6.87
CA SER A 305 -14.00 -12.29 -7.55
C SER A 305 -15.39 -12.92 -7.52
N GLY A 306 -16.11 -12.85 -6.39
CA GLY A 306 -17.47 -13.36 -6.26
C GLY A 306 -18.49 -12.58 -7.10
N LEU A 307 -18.37 -11.25 -7.15
CA LEU A 307 -19.22 -10.38 -7.96
C LEU A 307 -18.97 -10.60 -9.44
N LEU A 308 -17.71 -10.54 -9.88
CA LEU A 308 -17.37 -10.68 -11.29
C LEU A 308 -17.77 -12.04 -11.83
N ASN A 309 -17.68 -13.10 -11.04
CA ASN A 309 -18.13 -14.42 -11.45
C ASN A 309 -19.63 -14.46 -11.85
N LEU A 310 -20.47 -13.57 -11.31
CA LEU A 310 -21.88 -13.41 -11.70
C LEU A 310 -22.09 -12.50 -12.93
N TRP A 311 -21.05 -11.77 -13.34
CA TRP A 311 -21.06 -10.79 -14.43
C TRP A 311 -20.30 -11.23 -15.68
N LEU A 312 -19.49 -12.29 -15.58
CA LEU A 312 -18.85 -12.93 -16.73
C LEU A 312 -19.91 -13.44 -17.72
N ARG A 313 -19.59 -13.36 -19.01
CA ARG A 313 -20.37 -13.96 -20.09
C ARG A 313 -19.80 -15.34 -20.41
N PRO A 314 -20.56 -16.25 -21.06
CA PRO A 314 -20.09 -17.59 -21.38
C PRO A 314 -18.80 -17.68 -22.21
N GLN A 315 -18.42 -16.61 -22.91
CA GLN A 315 -17.18 -16.52 -23.68
C GLN A 315 -15.98 -15.95 -22.89
N ASP A 316 -16.23 -15.30 -21.75
CA ASP A 316 -15.22 -14.62 -20.96
C ASP A 316 -14.39 -15.63 -20.17
N LYS A 317 -13.20 -15.22 -19.73
CA LYS A 317 -12.32 -16.02 -18.88
C LYS A 317 -12.05 -15.30 -17.58
N ALA A 318 -11.69 -16.04 -16.54
CA ALA A 318 -11.29 -15.49 -15.27
C ALA A 318 -10.09 -16.22 -14.66
N VAL A 319 -9.17 -15.46 -14.07
CA VAL A 319 -8.04 -15.97 -13.29
C VAL A 319 -8.02 -15.25 -11.94
N TYR A 320 -8.19 -16.00 -10.85
CA TYR A 320 -8.23 -15.47 -9.49
C TYR A 320 -7.04 -15.97 -8.69
N PHE A 321 -6.26 -15.03 -8.17
CA PHE A 321 -5.08 -15.30 -7.35
C PHE A 321 -5.38 -15.08 -5.88
N GLU A 322 -4.90 -16.01 -5.04
CA GLU A 322 -4.87 -15.82 -3.60
C GLU A 322 -3.66 -16.57 -3.03
N ALA A 323 -2.78 -15.86 -2.34
CA ALA A 323 -1.52 -16.41 -1.84
C ALA A 323 -1.73 -17.24 -0.56
N SER A 324 -2.74 -16.93 0.24
CA SER A 324 -3.05 -17.65 1.48
C SER A 324 -3.74 -18.98 1.22
N ASP A 325 -3.15 -20.06 1.71
CA ASP A 325 -3.70 -21.41 1.64
C ASP A 325 -5.13 -21.50 2.21
N SER A 326 -5.39 -20.89 3.37
CA SER A 326 -6.68 -20.95 4.05
C SER A 326 -7.75 -20.10 3.35
N VAL A 327 -7.38 -18.90 2.87
CA VAL A 327 -8.30 -18.05 2.06
C VAL A 327 -8.62 -18.73 0.75
N MET A 328 -7.62 -19.30 0.08
CA MET A 328 -7.79 -20.03 -1.16
C MET A 328 -8.73 -21.24 -0.98
N GLN A 329 -8.68 -21.92 0.17
CA GLN A 329 -9.65 -22.98 0.46
C GLN A 329 -11.08 -22.42 0.54
N HIS A 330 -11.31 -21.28 1.20
CA HIS A 330 -12.62 -20.62 1.20
C HIS A 330 -13.04 -20.19 -0.21
N LEU A 331 -12.14 -19.59 -0.99
CA LEU A 331 -12.40 -19.20 -2.37
C LEU A 331 -12.81 -20.41 -3.23
N LYS A 332 -12.10 -21.54 -3.11
CA LYS A 332 -12.44 -22.81 -3.78
C LYS A 332 -13.75 -23.39 -3.28
N GLN A 333 -14.07 -23.30 -2.00
CA GLN A 333 -15.37 -23.77 -1.48
C GLN A 333 -16.53 -22.95 -2.05
N HIS A 334 -16.38 -21.63 -2.12
CA HIS A 334 -17.43 -20.73 -2.58
C HIS A 334 -17.58 -20.67 -4.09
N LEU A 335 -16.48 -20.72 -4.85
CA LEU A 335 -16.49 -20.60 -6.31
C LEU A 335 -16.22 -21.92 -7.03
N GLY A 336 -15.48 -22.84 -6.42
CA GLY A 336 -15.18 -24.17 -6.96
C GLY A 336 -16.15 -25.28 -6.56
N GLY A 337 -16.97 -25.06 -5.51
CA GLY A 337 -18.05 -25.96 -5.07
C GLY A 337 -19.44 -25.64 -5.64
N VAL A 338 -19.58 -24.53 -6.36
CA VAL A 338 -20.71 -24.34 -7.27
C VAL A 338 -20.50 -25.34 -8.39
N ASP A 339 -21.45 -26.22 -8.62
CA ASP A 339 -21.38 -27.22 -9.67
C ASP A 339 -21.29 -26.53 -11.05
N VAL A 340 -20.06 -26.16 -11.46
CA VAL A 340 -19.71 -25.55 -12.75
C VAL A 340 -20.15 -26.46 -13.90
N SER A 341 -20.45 -27.73 -13.62
CA SER A 341 -20.96 -28.69 -14.60
C SER A 341 -22.42 -28.46 -15.01
N THR A 342 -23.19 -27.60 -14.33
CA THR A 342 -24.63 -27.39 -14.67
C THR A 342 -25.04 -25.98 -15.12
N ARG A 343 -24.14 -25.01 -15.26
CA ARG A 343 -24.31 -23.80 -16.10
C ARG A 343 -23.01 -23.00 -16.19
N GLY A 344 -22.32 -23.08 -17.32
CA GLY A 344 -21.11 -22.30 -17.61
C GLY A 344 -21.42 -20.80 -17.63
N HIS A 345 -20.92 -20.08 -16.62
CA HIS A 345 -21.01 -18.62 -16.52
C HIS A 345 -19.88 -17.94 -17.31
N CYS A 346 -18.75 -18.64 -17.50
CA CYS A 346 -17.60 -18.21 -18.27
C CYS A 346 -16.99 -19.40 -19.03
N ALA A 347 -16.15 -19.13 -20.02
CA ALA A 347 -15.46 -20.15 -20.81
C ALA A 347 -14.38 -20.88 -20.00
N GLU A 348 -13.77 -20.20 -19.04
CA GLU A 348 -12.68 -20.72 -18.23
C GLU A 348 -12.56 -19.94 -16.91
N LEU A 349 -12.45 -20.66 -15.79
CA LEU A 349 -12.16 -20.10 -14.47
C LEU A 349 -10.94 -20.82 -13.88
N ARG A 350 -9.87 -20.08 -13.61
CA ARG A 350 -8.66 -20.58 -12.94
C ARG A 350 -8.56 -19.97 -11.55
N LEU A 351 -8.39 -20.82 -10.52
CA LEU A 351 -8.09 -20.40 -9.16
C LEU A 351 -6.64 -20.79 -8.85
N LEU A 352 -5.75 -19.81 -8.70
CA LEU A 352 -4.30 -20.02 -8.59
C LEU A 352 -3.79 -19.59 -7.23
N GLN A 353 -3.25 -20.56 -6.48
CA GLN A 353 -2.66 -20.31 -5.18
C GLN A 353 -1.20 -19.90 -5.36
N ALA A 354 -0.97 -18.60 -5.57
CA ALA A 354 0.32 -18.06 -5.93
C ALA A 354 0.40 -16.57 -5.60
N ASP A 355 1.63 -16.06 -5.56
CA ASP A 355 1.89 -14.63 -5.68
C ASP A 355 1.51 -14.18 -7.10
N SER A 356 0.52 -13.29 -7.19
CA SER A 356 0.02 -12.80 -8.47
C SER A 356 1.04 -11.95 -9.21
N TYR A 357 1.89 -11.19 -8.51
CA TYR A 357 2.86 -10.31 -9.17
C TYR A 357 3.96 -11.13 -9.81
N ARG A 358 4.43 -12.17 -9.12
CA ARG A 358 5.35 -13.15 -9.72
C ARG A 358 4.75 -13.79 -10.97
N TRP A 359 3.50 -14.26 -10.89
CA TRP A 359 2.85 -14.87 -12.04
C TRP A 359 2.69 -13.89 -13.21
N LEU A 360 2.29 -12.65 -12.93
CA LEU A 360 2.12 -11.58 -13.92
C LEU A 360 3.45 -11.19 -14.58
N LEU A 361 4.59 -11.34 -13.90
CA LEU A 361 5.94 -11.14 -14.44
C LEU A 361 6.42 -12.30 -15.32
N ASP A 362 6.03 -13.52 -14.98
CA ASP A 362 6.36 -14.74 -15.71
C ASP A 362 5.46 -14.96 -16.94
N MET A 363 4.47 -14.07 -17.17
CA MET A 363 3.58 -14.14 -18.32
C MET A 363 4.38 -13.99 -19.63
N ASN A 364 4.48 -15.08 -20.39
CA ASN A 364 5.06 -15.06 -21.72
C ASN A 364 4.06 -14.59 -22.77
N GLU A 365 4.54 -13.89 -23.80
CA GLU A 365 3.78 -13.37 -24.95
C GLU A 365 2.95 -14.45 -25.70
N THR A 366 3.23 -15.73 -25.45
CA THR A 366 2.58 -16.88 -26.11
C THR A 366 1.21 -17.26 -25.53
N GLU A 367 0.84 -16.80 -24.32
CA GLU A 367 -0.52 -16.97 -23.82
C GLU A 367 -1.42 -15.84 -24.36
N ALA A 368 -2.18 -16.12 -25.42
CA ALA A 368 -3.10 -15.15 -26.03
C ALA A 368 -4.33 -14.92 -25.12
N PHE A 369 -4.21 -14.00 -24.15
CA PHE A 369 -5.33 -13.61 -23.27
C PHE A 369 -6.37 -12.70 -23.93
N GLY A 370 -6.12 -12.24 -25.16
CA GLY A 370 -7.04 -11.38 -25.90
C GLY A 370 -7.20 -10.01 -25.24
N ARG A 371 -8.42 -9.50 -25.10
CA ARG A 371 -8.70 -8.29 -24.33
C ARG A 371 -8.82 -8.64 -22.84
N GLY A 372 -8.35 -7.78 -21.96
CA GLY A 372 -8.29 -8.07 -20.53
C GLY A 372 -8.68 -6.93 -19.61
N LEU A 373 -8.99 -7.29 -18.36
CA LEU A 373 -9.03 -6.35 -17.24
C LEU A 373 -8.32 -7.01 -16.06
N VAL A 374 -7.24 -6.39 -15.58
CA VAL A 374 -6.53 -6.82 -14.36
C VAL A 374 -6.95 -5.90 -13.21
N LEU A 375 -7.44 -6.47 -12.11
CA LEU A 375 -7.65 -5.78 -10.84
C LEU A 375 -6.42 -5.98 -9.94
N LEU A 376 -5.82 -4.87 -9.52
CA LEU A 376 -4.79 -4.83 -8.49
C LEU A 376 -5.41 -4.22 -7.22
N ASP A 377 -5.67 -5.05 -6.23
CA ASP A 377 -6.22 -4.65 -4.92
C ASP A 377 -5.36 -5.22 -3.77
N PRO A 378 -4.08 -4.79 -3.63
CA PRO A 378 -3.23 -5.31 -2.58
C PRO A 378 -3.68 -4.83 -1.19
N PRO A 379 -3.31 -5.51 -0.09
CA PRO A 379 -3.73 -5.15 1.26
C PRO A 379 -3.09 -3.88 1.85
N TYR A 380 -2.21 -3.18 1.12
CA TYR A 380 -1.51 -1.95 1.53
C TYR A 380 -1.00 -1.94 2.99
N ASP A 381 -0.16 -2.93 3.36
CA ASP A 381 0.46 -3.00 4.70
C ASP A 381 1.46 -1.84 4.97
N SER A 382 2.07 -1.28 3.92
CA SER A 382 2.86 -0.04 3.94
C SER A 382 2.66 0.73 2.63
N VAL A 383 2.00 1.90 2.71
CA VAL A 383 1.49 2.70 1.58
C VAL A 383 2.54 2.89 0.47
N ASN A 384 3.79 3.22 0.83
CA ASN A 384 4.84 3.49 -0.16
C ASN A 384 5.39 2.24 -0.85
N SER A 385 5.39 1.08 -0.17
CA SER A 385 5.98 -0.14 -0.73
C SER A 385 5.16 -0.68 -1.89
N TYR A 386 3.83 -0.62 -1.79
CA TYR A 386 2.96 -1.12 -2.84
C TYR A 386 2.87 -0.18 -4.03
N HIS A 387 3.00 1.14 -3.87
CA HIS A 387 2.96 2.08 -5.01
C HIS A 387 4.02 1.75 -6.06
N VAL A 388 5.25 1.49 -5.63
CA VAL A 388 6.37 1.13 -6.52
C VAL A 388 6.07 -0.15 -7.30
N TRP A 389 5.68 -1.20 -6.58
CA TRP A 389 5.35 -2.50 -7.16
C TRP A 389 4.16 -2.43 -8.11
N ASN A 390 3.14 -1.65 -7.78
CA ASN A 390 1.94 -1.49 -8.59
C ASN A 390 2.26 -0.77 -9.90
N LEU A 391 3.05 0.31 -9.86
CA LEU A 391 3.47 1.02 -11.06
C LEU A 391 4.34 0.14 -11.97
N PHE A 392 5.26 -0.62 -11.36
CA PHE A 392 6.10 -1.58 -12.07
C PHE A 392 5.28 -2.67 -12.78
N ILE A 393 4.40 -3.35 -12.04
CA ILE A 393 3.61 -4.45 -12.60
C ILE A 393 2.64 -3.95 -13.66
N ILE A 394 2.03 -2.77 -13.47
CA ILE A 394 1.17 -2.13 -14.48
C ILE A 394 1.95 -1.94 -15.77
N LYS A 395 3.14 -1.33 -15.70
CA LYS A 395 3.97 -1.08 -16.89
C LYS A 395 4.37 -2.38 -17.58
N HIS A 396 4.73 -3.41 -16.81
CA HIS A 396 5.04 -4.73 -17.34
C HIS A 396 3.85 -5.34 -18.08
N ILE A 397 2.68 -5.44 -17.42
CA ILE A 397 1.46 -6.03 -18.01
C ILE A 397 1.00 -5.24 -19.24
N ARG A 398 1.06 -3.91 -19.22
CA ARG A 398 0.72 -3.08 -20.39
C ARG A 398 1.67 -3.30 -21.57
N HIS A 399 2.92 -3.67 -21.30
CA HIS A 399 3.90 -4.02 -22.35
C HIS A 399 3.70 -5.45 -22.88
N THR A 400 3.58 -6.46 -22.01
CA THR A 400 3.46 -7.87 -22.39
C THR A 400 2.05 -8.26 -22.84
N TRP A 401 1.03 -7.53 -22.40
CA TRP A 401 -0.38 -7.72 -22.75
C TRP A 401 -1.04 -6.39 -23.20
N PRO A 402 -0.73 -5.87 -24.41
CA PRO A 402 -1.14 -4.52 -24.82
C PRO A 402 -2.65 -4.25 -24.91
N LEU A 403 -3.48 -5.30 -25.02
CA LEU A 403 -4.95 -5.20 -25.07
C LEU A 403 -5.61 -5.23 -23.68
N THR A 404 -4.83 -5.23 -22.60
CA THR A 404 -5.35 -5.22 -21.24
C THR A 404 -5.66 -3.82 -20.73
N SER A 405 -6.78 -3.68 -20.04
CA SER A 405 -7.01 -2.58 -19.11
C SER A 405 -6.52 -2.99 -17.72
N VAL A 406 -6.22 -2.01 -16.87
CA VAL A 406 -5.86 -2.26 -15.46
C VAL A 406 -6.67 -1.35 -14.56
N ALA A 407 -7.20 -1.91 -13.47
CA ALA A 407 -7.86 -1.19 -12.40
C ALA A 407 -7.03 -1.37 -11.13
N LEU A 408 -6.48 -0.28 -10.60
CA LEU A 408 -5.68 -0.27 -9.39
C LEU A 408 -6.44 0.42 -8.26
N TRP A 409 -6.74 -0.32 -7.19
CA TRP A 409 -7.27 0.25 -5.95
C TRP A 409 -6.13 0.85 -5.11
N TYR A 410 -6.38 1.95 -4.39
CA TYR A 410 -5.46 2.51 -3.41
C TYR A 410 -6.19 3.25 -2.26
N PRO A 411 -5.69 3.18 -1.02
CA PRO A 411 -6.22 3.96 0.10
C PRO A 411 -5.70 5.41 0.05
N ILE A 412 -6.54 6.37 0.44
CA ILE A 412 -6.16 7.78 0.59
C ILE A 412 -6.04 8.08 2.07
N ILE A 413 -4.82 8.09 2.58
CA ILE A 413 -4.50 8.33 4.00
C ILE A 413 -3.95 9.74 4.20
N ASP A 414 -3.11 10.21 3.27
CA ASP A 414 -2.48 11.51 3.29
C ASP A 414 -2.54 12.14 1.90
N SER A 415 -3.00 13.40 1.83
CA SER A 415 -3.21 14.09 0.55
C SER A 415 -1.90 14.33 -0.19
N SER A 416 -0.80 14.64 0.51
CA SER A 416 0.50 14.87 -0.12
C SER A 416 1.09 13.59 -0.72
N GLN A 417 0.94 12.45 -0.04
CA GLN A 417 1.32 11.14 -0.58
C GLN A 417 0.47 10.77 -1.80
N THR A 418 -0.82 11.10 -1.77
CA THR A 418 -1.74 10.83 -2.88
C THR A 418 -1.39 11.66 -4.11
N GLU A 419 -1.07 12.95 -3.95
CA GLU A 419 -0.61 13.82 -5.04
C GLU A 419 0.71 13.33 -5.68
N ASN A 420 1.65 12.88 -4.84
CA ASN A 420 2.89 12.27 -5.33
C ASN A 420 2.61 10.98 -6.10
N PHE A 421 1.67 10.16 -5.62
CA PHE A 421 1.27 8.93 -6.28
C PHE A 421 0.57 9.20 -7.63
N HIS A 422 -0.33 10.18 -7.71
CA HIS A 422 -0.93 10.64 -8.96
C HIS A 422 0.11 11.15 -9.96
N THR A 423 1.15 11.84 -9.47
CA THR A 423 2.25 12.30 -10.33
C THR A 423 2.98 11.11 -10.94
N ARG A 424 3.32 10.09 -10.15
CA ARG A 424 3.97 8.87 -10.65
C ARG A 424 3.07 8.05 -11.59
N LEU A 425 1.76 8.00 -11.33
CA LEU A 425 0.80 7.39 -12.25
C LEU A 425 0.80 8.09 -13.62
N ALA A 426 0.78 9.42 -13.64
CA ALA A 426 0.82 10.18 -14.89
C ALA A 426 2.14 9.99 -15.68
N GLU A 427 3.23 9.63 -15.01
CA GLU A 427 4.53 9.32 -15.61
C GLU A 427 4.56 7.97 -16.35
N LEU A 428 3.51 7.14 -16.23
CA LEU A 428 3.37 5.91 -17.04
C LEU A 428 3.17 6.21 -18.54
N GLY A 429 2.83 7.45 -18.90
CA GLY A 429 2.75 7.91 -20.30
C GLY A 429 1.44 7.55 -21.02
N GLU A 430 0.38 7.24 -20.28
CA GLU A 430 -0.98 7.04 -20.78
C GLU A 430 -1.95 7.94 -20.01
N ASP A 431 -3.10 8.29 -20.61
CA ASP A 431 -4.18 8.97 -19.90
C ASP A 431 -4.85 7.96 -18.94
N ILE A 432 -4.93 8.32 -17.65
CA ILE A 432 -5.45 7.46 -16.59
C ILE A 432 -6.71 8.10 -16.02
N LEU A 433 -7.82 7.37 -16.06
CA LEU A 433 -9.06 7.81 -15.43
C LEU A 433 -9.01 7.45 -13.94
N VAL A 434 -9.21 8.43 -13.08
CA VAL A 434 -9.21 8.25 -11.64
C VAL A 434 -10.61 8.49 -11.11
N ALA A 435 -11.05 7.59 -10.23
CA ALA A 435 -12.25 7.76 -9.41
C ALA A 435 -11.83 7.76 -7.94
N GLU A 436 -12.36 8.66 -7.13
CA GLU A 436 -12.08 8.72 -5.69
C GLU A 436 -13.36 8.92 -4.89
N ILE A 437 -13.36 8.43 -3.65
CA ILE A 437 -14.44 8.61 -2.69
C ILE A 437 -13.89 9.05 -1.33
N GLU A 438 -14.65 9.87 -0.66
CA GLU A 438 -14.47 10.32 0.72
C GLU A 438 -15.78 10.10 1.48
N VAL A 439 -15.70 9.38 2.60
CA VAL A 439 -16.83 9.02 3.44
C VAL A 439 -16.52 9.45 4.88
N GLU A 440 -17.34 10.35 5.42
CA GLU A 440 -17.28 10.72 6.83
C GLU A 440 -17.86 9.59 7.70
N ARG A 441 -17.21 9.23 8.82
CA ARG A 441 -17.77 8.27 9.79
C ARG A 441 -18.32 9.01 11.02
N PRO A 442 -19.66 9.05 11.20
CA PRO A 442 -20.31 9.84 12.26
C PRO A 442 -19.86 9.51 13.68
N HIS A 443 -19.50 8.25 13.95
CA HIS A 443 -19.21 7.78 15.30
C HIS A 443 -17.73 7.82 15.67
N GLU A 444 -16.83 8.04 14.70
CA GLU A 444 -15.38 7.92 14.92
C GLU A 444 -14.63 9.26 14.73
N GLN A 445 -15.31 10.33 14.29
CA GLN A 445 -14.66 11.57 13.81
C GLN A 445 -13.52 11.29 12.81
N GLN A 446 -13.66 10.17 12.09
CA GLN A 446 -12.65 9.63 11.21
C GLN A 446 -13.20 9.62 9.79
N GLN A 447 -12.34 9.95 8.84
CA GLN A 447 -12.66 9.95 7.43
C GLN A 447 -12.06 8.70 6.79
N SER A 448 -12.83 8.06 5.91
CA SER A 448 -12.32 7.00 5.04
C SER A 448 -12.32 7.48 3.61
N SER A 449 -11.16 7.40 2.97
CA SER A 449 -11.00 7.81 1.58
C SER A 449 -10.21 6.75 0.82
N ALA A 450 -10.57 6.56 -0.45
CA ALA A 450 -9.93 5.61 -1.34
C ALA A 450 -10.10 6.06 -2.79
N GLY A 451 -9.25 5.52 -3.65
CA GLY A 451 -9.31 5.76 -5.09
C GLY A 451 -9.14 4.49 -5.92
N MET A 452 -9.50 4.61 -7.18
CA MET A 452 -9.23 3.63 -8.21
C MET A 452 -8.66 4.33 -9.44
N ALA A 453 -7.47 3.93 -9.86
CA ALA A 453 -6.83 4.36 -11.10
C ALA A 453 -7.10 3.35 -12.21
N LEU A 454 -7.66 3.80 -13.33
CA LEU A 454 -8.16 2.99 -14.43
C LEU A 454 -7.35 3.30 -15.69
N LEU A 455 -6.49 2.35 -16.07
CA LEU A 455 -5.61 2.44 -17.22
C LEU A 455 -6.25 1.79 -18.46
N ALA A 456 -5.96 2.37 -19.63
CA ALA A 456 -6.61 2.03 -20.89
C ALA A 456 -8.15 2.03 -20.75
N ALA A 457 -8.68 3.03 -20.03
CA ALA A 457 -10.11 3.22 -19.83
C ALA A 457 -10.74 3.83 -21.10
N PRO A 458 -11.89 3.31 -21.58
CA PRO A 458 -12.66 3.97 -22.64
C PRO A 458 -13.09 5.38 -22.20
N PRO A 459 -12.99 6.41 -23.06
CA PRO A 459 -13.34 7.79 -22.69
C PRO A 459 -14.76 7.95 -22.14
N GLU A 460 -15.71 7.17 -22.65
CA GLU A 460 -17.11 7.20 -22.20
C GLU A 460 -17.29 6.70 -20.76
N LEU A 461 -16.29 6.04 -20.18
CA LEU A 461 -16.33 5.56 -18.80
C LEU A 461 -16.36 6.72 -17.79
N GLU A 462 -15.74 7.86 -18.11
CA GLU A 462 -15.76 9.05 -17.23
C GLU A 462 -17.19 9.45 -16.88
N HIS A 463 -18.02 9.70 -17.90
CA HIS A 463 -19.41 10.11 -17.69
C HIS A 463 -20.25 9.03 -17.01
N VAL A 464 -19.96 7.75 -17.28
CA VAL A 464 -20.63 6.63 -16.59
C VAL A 464 -20.31 6.68 -15.10
N LEU A 465 -19.03 6.78 -14.75
CA LEU A 465 -18.61 6.81 -13.35
C LEU A 465 -19.12 8.06 -12.64
N GLU A 466 -19.14 9.23 -13.28
CA GLU A 466 -19.77 10.44 -12.72
C GLU A 466 -21.22 10.17 -12.31
N CYS A 467 -22.02 9.55 -13.18
CA CYS A 467 -23.42 9.23 -12.89
C CYS A 467 -23.54 8.18 -11.76
N GLU A 468 -22.80 7.07 -11.88
CA GLU A 468 -22.87 5.94 -10.95
C GLU A 468 -22.40 6.35 -9.54
N LEU A 469 -21.30 7.11 -9.45
CA LEU A 469 -20.73 7.56 -8.17
C LEU A 469 -21.52 8.70 -7.55
N SER A 470 -22.13 9.58 -8.34
CA SER A 470 -23.06 10.58 -7.82
C SER A 470 -24.27 9.92 -7.16
N ALA A 471 -24.86 8.91 -7.81
CA ALA A 471 -25.98 8.16 -7.24
C ALA A 471 -25.56 7.39 -5.99
N LEU A 472 -24.41 6.68 -6.04
CA LEU A 472 -23.88 5.94 -4.89
C LEU A 472 -23.60 6.86 -3.69
N ALA A 473 -22.98 8.01 -3.91
CA ALA A 473 -22.67 8.98 -2.86
C ALA A 473 -23.95 9.53 -2.21
N GLN A 474 -24.98 9.86 -3.00
CA GLN A 474 -26.28 10.30 -2.49
C GLN A 474 -26.97 9.23 -1.63
N MET A 475 -26.90 7.97 -2.06
CA MET A 475 -27.45 6.85 -1.31
C MET A 475 -26.69 6.60 0.00
N LEU A 476 -25.36 6.60 -0.03
CA LEU A 476 -24.53 6.43 1.18
C LEU A 476 -24.68 7.61 2.17
N ALA A 477 -24.99 8.81 1.68
CA ALA A 477 -25.21 9.99 2.51
C ALA A 477 -26.61 10.04 3.16
N SER A 478 -27.59 9.31 2.62
CA SER A 478 -28.95 9.32 3.15
C SER A 478 -29.04 8.55 4.47
N SER A 479 -29.94 8.97 5.37
CA SER A 479 -30.17 8.31 6.66
C SER A 479 -31.50 7.56 6.63
N ILE A 480 -31.51 6.30 7.09
CA ILE A 480 -32.75 5.53 7.34
C ILE A 480 -33.50 6.08 8.56
N LEU A 481 -32.79 6.71 9.51
CA LEU A 481 -33.37 7.26 10.73
C LEU A 481 -33.65 8.77 10.56
N ALA A 482 -34.85 9.20 10.94
CA ALA A 482 -35.27 10.61 10.99
C ALA A 482 -34.56 11.40 12.11
N GLY A 483 -33.23 11.43 12.07
CA GLY A 483 -32.35 12.20 12.96
C GLY A 483 -31.50 13.20 12.18
N PRO A 484 -30.86 14.16 12.86
CA PRO A 484 -30.13 15.28 12.23
C PRO A 484 -28.76 14.90 11.64
N TYR A 485 -28.34 13.64 11.71
CA TYR A 485 -27.04 13.19 11.23
C TYR A 485 -27.13 12.76 9.76
N GLN A 486 -26.83 13.69 8.84
CA GLN A 486 -26.46 13.37 7.46
C GLN A 486 -24.96 13.12 7.39
N ARG A 487 -24.56 12.00 6.77
CA ARG A 487 -23.16 11.68 6.51
C ARG A 487 -22.70 12.45 5.27
N ASN A 488 -21.55 13.11 5.34
CA ASN A 488 -20.96 13.70 4.14
C ASN A 488 -20.25 12.61 3.33
N VAL A 489 -20.64 12.47 2.06
CA VAL A 489 -20.02 11.56 1.10
C VAL A 489 -19.72 12.34 -0.16
N ARG A 490 -18.46 12.33 -0.59
CA ARG A 490 -18.00 12.98 -1.82
C ARG A 490 -17.36 11.95 -2.72
N ALA A 491 -17.68 12.02 -3.99
CA ALA A 491 -17.00 11.23 -5.01
C ALA A 491 -16.58 12.15 -6.17
N SER A 492 -15.44 11.85 -6.76
CA SER A 492 -14.89 12.59 -7.90
C SER A 492 -14.40 11.63 -8.97
N VAL A 493 -14.43 12.09 -10.21
CA VAL A 493 -13.90 11.38 -11.38
C VAL A 493 -13.12 12.40 -12.21
N PHE A 494 -11.89 12.08 -12.60
CA PHE A 494 -11.03 12.99 -13.37
C PHE A 494 -9.92 12.23 -14.11
N TRP A 495 -9.38 12.83 -15.17
CA TRP A 495 -8.23 12.29 -15.90
C TRP A 495 -6.91 12.82 -15.37
N LEU A 496 -5.98 11.91 -15.11
CA LEU A 496 -4.55 12.20 -15.02
C LEU A 496 -3.95 12.12 -16.42
N ARG A 497 -3.34 13.23 -16.87
CA ARG A 497 -2.73 13.35 -18.19
C ARG A 497 -1.24 13.64 -18.08
N ASP A 498 -0.47 13.16 -19.05
CA ASP A 498 0.97 13.46 -19.11
C ASP A 498 1.20 14.98 -19.26
N LYS A 499 1.94 15.55 -18.30
CA LYS A 499 2.33 16.98 -18.32
C LYS A 499 3.19 17.34 -19.54
N LYS A 500 3.86 16.38 -20.19
CA LYS A 500 4.64 16.61 -21.43
C LYS A 500 3.76 16.88 -22.65
N VAL A 501 2.53 16.33 -22.70
CA VAL A 501 1.58 16.58 -23.79
C VAL A 501 0.91 17.95 -23.63
N ALA A 502 0.68 18.39 -22.39
CA ALA A 502 0.09 19.71 -22.10
C ALA A 502 0.97 20.89 -22.56
N ALA A 503 2.29 20.73 -22.61
CA ALA A 503 3.22 21.73 -23.12
C ALA A 503 3.33 21.75 -24.67
N GLY A 504 2.75 20.77 -25.36
CA GLY A 504 2.79 20.63 -26.82
C GLY A 504 1.57 21.17 -27.57
N GLN A 505 0.55 21.68 -26.87
CA GLN A 505 -0.65 22.27 -27.47
C GLN A 505 -0.71 23.80 -27.40
N SER A 506 0.39 24.45 -27.03
CA SER A 506 0.54 25.91 -27.14
C SER A 506 1.76 26.27 -27.98
N LEU A 507 1.65 26.14 -29.30
CA LEU A 507 2.45 26.88 -30.28
C LEU A 507 1.56 27.32 -31.45
#